data_AF-A0A3R6IJR9-F1
#
_entry.id   AF-A0A3R6IJR9-F1
#
_cell.length_a   1.000
_cell.length_b   1.000
_cell.length_c   1.000
_cell.angle_alpha   90.00
_cell.angle_beta   90.00
_cell.angle_gamma   90.00
#
_symmetry.space_group_name_H-M   'P 1'
#
loop_
_entity.id
_entity.type
_entity.pdbx_description
1 polymer ?
#
loop_
_entity_poly.entity_id
_entity_poly.type
_entity_poly.pdbx_seq_one_letter_code
_entity_poly.pdbx_strand_id
1 'polypeptide(L)'
;MKKNILIILSLMITSLHLSAQVVNADKMLVRISEIEVYAQYLDEYLQYARTVGITSVSQEPGVICIHPMQLKRDSCQIRILEIYASDEAYKHHIKTAHFQKYKTETLHMVKSLDLVDMNALAPATMLQIFKKMPQANDKTNKTVTTMDRINVCKENFATLFEGEALNGKGTDPEMMDILQKYIFGEVFRTGNIDMKTRELITCVVLATMQQLPQLAAHSAAALNVGVTPIELREAIYQCASNIGFPKTLNALSAINSIFEQRGIKLPLENQATTTEADRYEKGYAIQQLRYGTCIKDMLKGLPDGMNEEVARYLTEVHFGDFQTRAGLDLKTRELLSYCVITTMGMDEQLRLYLESNLKIGNSIENITAAVIQCMPYIGFPTAFKALKVISDYAIEKE
;
A
#
# COMPACT_ATOMS: atom_id res chain seq x y z
N MET A 1 41.53 -37.65 42.54
CA MET A 1 40.22 -37.05 42.88
C MET A 1 40.00 -35.78 42.07
N LYS A 2 39.16 -35.85 41.03
CA LYS A 2 38.12 -34.87 40.63
C LYS A 2 37.66 -35.20 39.21
N LYS A 3 36.38 -35.54 39.12
CA LYS A 3 35.59 -35.77 37.90
C LYS A 3 35.52 -34.46 37.09
N ASN A 4 35.55 -34.56 35.77
CA ASN A 4 34.80 -33.67 34.87
C ASN A 4 34.21 -34.54 33.76
N ILE A 5 32.91 -34.82 33.89
CA ILE A 5 32.08 -35.51 32.91
C ILE A 5 31.55 -34.45 31.95
N LEU A 6 31.89 -34.56 30.67
CA LEU A 6 31.32 -33.75 29.60
C LEU A 6 30.07 -34.47 29.09
N ILE A 7 28.88 -33.94 29.42
CA ILE A 7 27.59 -34.42 28.93
C ILE A 7 27.35 -33.76 27.57
N ILE A 8 27.39 -34.56 26.49
CA ILE A 8 26.94 -34.13 25.16
C ILE A 8 25.42 -34.35 25.11
N LEU A 9 24.66 -33.27 25.21
CA LEU A 9 23.20 -33.27 25.07
C LEU A 9 22.86 -33.14 23.58
N SER A 10 22.51 -34.26 22.95
CA SER A 10 21.93 -34.28 21.59
C SER A 10 20.48 -33.81 21.66
N LEU A 11 20.22 -32.59 21.17
CA LEU A 11 18.88 -32.03 21.06
C LEU A 11 18.21 -32.58 19.78
N MET A 12 17.36 -33.60 19.93
CA MET A 12 16.44 -34.00 18.87
C MET A 12 15.35 -32.94 18.71
N ILE A 13 15.40 -32.19 17.61
CA ILE A 13 14.31 -31.32 17.17
C ILE A 13 13.25 -32.20 16.50
N THR A 14 12.19 -32.51 17.23
CA THR A 14 10.96 -33.09 16.67
C THR A 14 10.24 -32.02 15.85
N SER A 15 10.25 -32.16 14.53
CA SER A 15 9.46 -31.31 13.63
C SER A 15 7.99 -31.73 13.71
N LEU A 16 7.14 -30.89 14.33
CA LEU A 16 5.70 -30.97 14.12
C LEU A 16 5.41 -30.66 12.66
N HIS A 17 5.14 -31.70 11.86
CA HIS A 17 4.53 -31.54 10.55
C HIS A 17 3.04 -31.31 10.76
N LEU A 18 2.58 -30.06 10.56
CA LEU A 18 1.17 -29.79 10.36
C LEU A 18 0.81 -30.35 8.99
N SER A 19 0.20 -31.54 8.94
CA SER A 19 -0.28 -32.11 7.68
C SER A 19 -1.41 -31.24 7.16
N ALA A 20 -1.17 -30.51 6.08
CA ALA A 20 -2.26 -29.90 5.30
C ALA A 20 -3.21 -31.02 4.87
N GLN A 21 -4.46 -30.93 5.29
CA GLN A 21 -5.46 -31.94 4.99
C GLN A 21 -5.75 -31.89 3.48
N VAL A 22 -5.44 -32.97 2.76
CA VAL A 22 -5.69 -33.05 1.31
C VAL A 22 -7.20 -32.99 1.10
N VAL A 23 -7.66 -31.88 0.51
CA VAL A 23 -9.07 -31.65 0.23
C VAL A 23 -9.52 -32.63 -0.86
N ASN A 24 -10.46 -33.51 -0.53
CA ASN A 24 -11.06 -34.47 -1.47
C ASN A 24 -12.35 -33.87 -2.05
N ALA A 25 -12.35 -33.57 -3.35
CA ALA A 25 -13.49 -32.96 -4.03
C ALA A 25 -14.78 -33.79 -3.98
N ASP A 26 -14.67 -35.12 -3.85
CA ASP A 26 -15.82 -36.03 -3.81
C ASP A 26 -16.50 -36.08 -2.43
N LYS A 27 -15.93 -35.43 -1.41
CA LYS A 27 -16.46 -35.38 -0.04
C LYS A 27 -16.99 -34.01 0.37
N MET A 28 -16.96 -33.03 -0.54
CA MET A 28 -17.42 -31.67 -0.23
C MET A 28 -18.94 -31.60 -0.13
N LEU A 29 -19.42 -30.79 0.82
CA LEU A 29 -20.82 -30.34 0.84
C LEU A 29 -20.90 -29.02 0.07
N VAL A 30 -21.76 -28.96 -0.96
CA VAL A 30 -22.09 -27.72 -1.69
C VAL A 30 -23.55 -27.40 -1.46
N ARG A 31 -23.84 -26.19 -1.00
CA ARG A 31 -25.20 -25.75 -0.67
C ARG A 31 -25.45 -24.32 -1.14
N ILE A 32 -26.69 -24.02 -1.48
CA ILE A 32 -27.20 -22.66 -1.64
C ILE A 32 -28.26 -22.41 -0.57
N SER A 33 -28.00 -21.47 0.34
CA SER A 33 -29.04 -20.94 1.22
C SER A 33 -29.83 -19.86 0.48
N GLU A 34 -31.14 -20.07 0.32
CA GLU A 34 -32.07 -19.11 -0.24
C GLU A 34 -32.81 -18.39 0.87
N ILE A 35 -32.64 -17.08 0.96
CA ILE A 35 -33.14 -16.30 2.09
C ILE A 35 -33.93 -15.10 1.59
N GLU A 36 -35.14 -14.92 2.10
CA GLU A 36 -35.88 -13.68 1.94
C GLU A 36 -35.86 -12.89 3.25
N VAL A 37 -35.54 -11.60 3.17
CA VAL A 37 -35.41 -10.71 4.33
C VAL A 37 -36.54 -9.68 4.31
N TYR A 38 -37.02 -9.26 5.49
CA TYR A 38 -37.91 -8.10 5.59
C TYR A 38 -37.14 -6.82 5.23
N ALA A 39 -37.70 -6.01 4.32
CA ALA A 39 -37.04 -4.82 3.79
C ALA A 39 -36.54 -3.86 4.90
N GLN A 40 -37.28 -3.75 6.00
CA GLN A 40 -36.93 -2.90 7.15
C GLN A 40 -35.65 -3.33 7.89
N TYR A 41 -35.21 -4.58 7.75
CA TYR A 41 -34.01 -5.13 8.39
C TYR A 41 -32.88 -5.40 7.38
N LEU A 42 -33.05 -5.00 6.11
CA LEU A 42 -32.14 -5.39 5.04
C LEU A 42 -30.69 -4.97 5.32
N ASP A 43 -30.45 -3.70 5.62
CA ASP A 43 -29.09 -3.20 5.83
C ASP A 43 -28.40 -3.87 7.02
N GLU A 44 -29.14 -4.11 8.09
CA GLU A 44 -28.66 -4.80 9.30
C GLU A 44 -28.32 -6.27 8.98
N TYR A 45 -29.24 -6.99 8.32
CA TYR A 45 -29.02 -8.37 7.90
C TYR A 45 -27.79 -8.50 7.00
N LEU A 46 -27.58 -7.56 6.06
CA LEU A 46 -26.42 -7.59 5.17
C LEU A 46 -25.10 -7.42 5.91
N GLN A 47 -25.07 -6.66 7.02
CA GLN A 47 -23.88 -6.56 7.87
C GLN A 47 -23.58 -7.91 8.53
N TYR A 48 -24.60 -8.53 9.12
CA TYR A 48 -24.48 -9.87 9.72
C TYR A 48 -24.01 -10.93 8.72
N ALA A 49 -24.62 -10.96 7.52
CA ALA A 49 -24.24 -11.88 6.45
C ALA A 49 -22.80 -11.67 5.98
N ARG A 50 -22.35 -10.42 5.82
CA ARG A 50 -20.96 -10.10 5.47
C ARG A 50 -19.99 -10.58 6.55
N THR A 51 -20.28 -10.27 7.82
CA THR A 51 -19.43 -10.66 8.94
C THR A 51 -19.31 -12.17 9.05
N VAL A 52 -20.42 -12.92 9.04
CA VAL A 52 -20.36 -14.39 9.15
C VAL A 52 -19.60 -14.99 7.97
N GLY A 53 -19.76 -14.48 6.74
CA GLY A 53 -19.01 -14.95 5.58
C GLY A 53 -17.50 -14.75 5.74
N ILE A 54 -17.06 -13.54 6.09
CA ILE A 54 -15.65 -13.20 6.28
C ILE A 54 -15.04 -13.99 7.43
N THR A 55 -15.70 -14.02 8.60
CA THR A 55 -15.20 -14.68 9.80
C THR A 55 -15.07 -16.19 9.58
N SER A 56 -16.06 -16.83 8.97
CA SER A 56 -16.06 -18.28 8.81
C SER A 56 -14.98 -18.74 7.84
N VAL A 57 -14.86 -18.09 6.67
CA VAL A 57 -13.83 -18.42 5.68
C VAL A 57 -12.42 -18.14 6.22
N SER A 58 -12.24 -17.11 7.04
CA SER A 58 -10.92 -16.77 7.59
C SER A 58 -10.49 -17.62 8.79
N GLN A 59 -11.42 -18.06 9.63
CA GLN A 59 -11.11 -18.70 10.91
C GLN A 59 -11.33 -20.21 10.91
N GLU A 60 -12.13 -20.76 10.00
CA GLU A 60 -12.53 -22.16 10.03
C GLU A 60 -11.89 -22.94 8.87
N PRO A 61 -10.87 -23.78 9.13
CA PRO A 61 -10.12 -24.47 8.06
C PRO A 61 -10.98 -25.34 7.13
N GLY A 62 -12.13 -25.84 7.62
CA GLY A 62 -13.06 -26.68 6.86
C GLY A 62 -14.12 -25.92 6.06
N VAL A 63 -14.19 -24.59 6.20
CA VAL A 63 -15.14 -23.72 5.48
C VAL A 63 -14.43 -23.15 4.25
N ILE A 64 -14.72 -23.73 3.08
CA ILE A 64 -14.06 -23.36 1.82
C ILE A 64 -14.67 -22.08 1.24
N CYS A 65 -15.99 -21.95 1.32
CA CYS A 65 -16.72 -20.81 0.78
C CYS A 65 -17.95 -20.54 1.65
N ILE A 66 -18.13 -19.29 2.05
CA ILE A 66 -19.42 -18.73 2.45
C ILE A 66 -19.50 -17.37 1.76
N HIS A 67 -20.25 -17.31 0.66
CA HIS A 67 -20.32 -16.13 -0.19
C HIS A 67 -21.77 -15.63 -0.30
N PRO A 68 -22.19 -14.71 0.60
CA PRO A 68 -23.50 -14.08 0.53
C PRO A 68 -23.60 -13.13 -0.66
N MET A 69 -24.68 -13.24 -1.41
CA MET A 69 -24.96 -12.44 -2.60
C MET A 69 -26.40 -11.94 -2.56
N GLN A 70 -26.62 -10.73 -3.07
CA GLN A 70 -27.96 -10.19 -3.28
C GLN A 70 -28.41 -10.42 -4.71
N LEU A 71 -29.68 -10.81 -4.88
CA LEU A 71 -30.26 -10.97 -6.20
C LEU A 71 -30.47 -9.59 -6.85
N LYS A 72 -29.89 -9.35 -8.02
CA LYS A 72 -29.95 -8.02 -8.67
C LYS A 72 -31.36 -7.51 -8.94
N ARG A 73 -32.32 -8.41 -9.17
CA ARG A 73 -33.72 -8.07 -9.45
C ARG A 73 -34.56 -7.84 -8.19
N ASP A 74 -34.08 -8.26 -7.02
CA ASP A 74 -34.78 -8.10 -5.74
C ASP A 74 -33.74 -8.13 -4.61
N SER A 75 -33.49 -6.96 -4.01
CA SER A 75 -32.47 -6.80 -2.97
C SER A 75 -32.80 -7.52 -1.66
N CYS A 76 -34.08 -7.86 -1.41
CA CYS A 76 -34.51 -8.61 -0.23
C CYS A 76 -34.29 -10.12 -0.39
N GLN A 77 -33.92 -10.58 -1.59
CA GLN A 77 -33.58 -11.97 -1.88
C GLN A 77 -32.06 -12.15 -1.81
N ILE A 78 -31.63 -12.97 -0.85
CA ILE A 78 -30.22 -13.30 -0.60
C ILE A 78 -29.97 -14.74 -1.03
N ARG A 79 -28.79 -14.99 -1.60
CA ARG A 79 -28.28 -16.33 -1.89
C ARG A 79 -26.90 -16.45 -1.27
N ILE A 80 -26.68 -17.46 -0.44
CA ILE A 80 -25.36 -17.75 0.12
C ILE A 80 -24.87 -19.03 -0.53
N LEU A 81 -23.78 -18.94 -1.30
CA LEU A 81 -23.06 -20.13 -1.75
C LEU A 81 -22.18 -20.62 -0.60
N GLU A 82 -22.41 -21.86 -0.19
CA GLU A 82 -21.69 -22.50 0.88
C GLU A 82 -20.97 -23.74 0.36
N ILE A 83 -19.67 -23.84 0.65
CA ILE A 83 -18.86 -24.99 0.30
C ILE A 83 -18.04 -25.39 1.52
N TYR A 84 -18.18 -26.63 1.94
CA TYR A 84 -17.45 -27.20 3.07
C TYR A 84 -16.59 -28.37 2.62
N ALA A 85 -15.43 -28.54 3.25
CA ALA A 85 -14.52 -29.63 2.95
C ALA A 85 -15.13 -31.02 3.23
N SER A 86 -16.08 -31.10 4.17
CA SER A 86 -16.87 -32.29 4.49
C SER A 86 -18.13 -31.97 5.31
N ASP A 87 -18.98 -32.97 5.52
CA ASP A 87 -20.12 -32.88 6.44
C ASP A 87 -19.69 -32.55 7.89
N GLU A 88 -18.53 -33.03 8.33
CA GLU A 88 -17.99 -32.72 9.66
C GLU A 88 -17.63 -31.25 9.77
N ALA A 89 -17.06 -30.66 8.71
CA ALA A 89 -16.75 -29.23 8.67
C ALA A 89 -18.02 -28.39 8.78
N TYR A 90 -19.08 -28.75 8.06
CA TYR A 90 -20.39 -28.11 8.21
C TYR A 90 -20.95 -28.24 9.64
N LYS A 91 -20.92 -29.45 10.22
CA LYS A 91 -21.38 -29.69 11.60
C LYS A 91 -20.58 -28.93 12.65
N HIS A 92 -19.30 -28.68 12.39
CA HIS A 92 -18.46 -27.83 13.23
C HIS A 92 -18.87 -26.36 13.07
N HIS A 93 -18.97 -25.89 11.83
CA HIS A 93 -19.33 -24.52 11.50
C HIS A 93 -20.60 -24.06 12.19
N ILE A 94 -21.67 -24.86 12.11
CA ILE A 94 -22.95 -24.50 12.73
C ILE A 94 -22.90 -24.43 14.26
N LYS A 95 -21.82 -24.85 14.93
CA LYS A 95 -21.65 -24.79 16.39
C LYS A 95 -20.76 -23.64 16.84
N THR A 96 -20.12 -22.94 15.90
CA THR A 96 -19.21 -21.84 16.24
C THR A 96 -19.94 -20.64 16.84
N ALA A 97 -19.24 -19.88 17.68
CA ALA A 97 -19.85 -18.76 18.40
C ALA A 97 -20.35 -17.66 17.45
N HIS A 98 -19.58 -17.33 16.39
CA HIS A 98 -19.98 -16.31 15.42
C HIS A 98 -21.17 -16.76 14.56
N PHE A 99 -21.24 -18.03 14.17
CA PHE A 99 -22.42 -18.55 13.45
C PHE A 99 -23.67 -18.57 14.35
N GLN A 100 -23.52 -18.99 15.61
CA GLN A 100 -24.65 -18.99 16.57
C GLN A 100 -25.16 -17.57 16.84
N LYS A 101 -24.26 -16.59 16.93
CA LYS A 101 -24.61 -15.18 17.02
C LYS A 101 -25.38 -14.72 15.78
N TYR A 102 -24.84 -14.98 14.59
CA TYR A 102 -25.50 -14.67 13.31
C TYR A 102 -26.92 -15.26 13.25
N LYS A 103 -27.05 -16.56 13.53
CA LYS A 103 -28.33 -17.28 13.49
C LYS A 103 -29.35 -16.69 14.47
N THR A 104 -28.92 -16.36 15.68
CA THR A 104 -29.82 -15.90 16.74
C THR A 104 -30.25 -14.46 16.50
N GLU A 105 -29.31 -13.57 16.18
CA GLU A 105 -29.58 -12.14 16.03
C GLU A 105 -30.34 -11.83 14.73
N THR A 106 -30.16 -12.60 13.67
CA THR A 106 -30.88 -12.39 12.39
C THR A 106 -32.24 -13.08 12.30
N LEU A 107 -32.62 -13.91 13.27
CA LEU A 107 -33.82 -14.76 13.19
C LEU A 107 -35.10 -13.97 12.89
N HIS A 108 -35.25 -12.79 13.50
CA HIS A 108 -36.42 -11.92 13.33
C HIS A 108 -36.42 -11.13 12.00
N MET A 109 -35.30 -11.12 11.28
CA MET A 109 -35.11 -10.40 10.03
C MET A 109 -35.49 -11.25 8.81
N VAL A 110 -35.46 -12.57 8.97
CA VAL A 110 -35.67 -13.56 7.90
C VAL A 110 -37.16 -13.89 7.76
N LYS A 111 -37.71 -13.71 6.55
CA LYS A 111 -39.05 -14.14 6.16
C LYS A 111 -39.10 -15.63 5.83
N SER A 112 -38.12 -16.09 5.06
CA SER A 112 -38.03 -17.48 4.61
C SER A 112 -36.56 -17.88 4.44
N LEU A 113 -36.28 -19.15 4.69
CA LEU A 113 -34.99 -19.79 4.51
C LEU A 113 -35.22 -21.17 3.90
N ASP A 114 -34.58 -21.42 2.75
CA ASP A 114 -34.48 -22.75 2.15
C ASP A 114 -33.00 -23.13 2.00
N LEU A 115 -32.68 -24.40 2.25
CA LEU A 115 -31.32 -24.93 2.21
C LEU A 115 -31.24 -25.96 1.09
N VAL A 116 -30.68 -25.55 -0.05
CA VAL A 116 -30.66 -26.38 -1.26
C VAL A 116 -29.30 -27.06 -1.39
N ASP A 117 -29.25 -28.36 -1.09
CA ASP A 117 -28.06 -29.17 -1.28
C ASP A 117 -27.83 -29.47 -2.78
N MET A 118 -26.60 -29.28 -3.23
CA MET A 118 -26.22 -29.32 -4.64
C MET A 118 -25.23 -30.45 -4.91
N ASN A 119 -25.44 -31.17 -6.01
CA ASN A 119 -24.45 -32.12 -6.53
C ASN A 119 -23.56 -31.44 -7.57
N ALA A 120 -22.25 -31.48 -7.37
CA ALA A 120 -21.30 -30.97 -8.35
C ALA A 120 -21.24 -31.91 -9.57
N LEU A 121 -21.54 -31.38 -10.77
CA LEU A 121 -21.49 -32.16 -12.02
C LEU A 121 -20.05 -32.45 -12.49
N ALA A 122 -19.08 -31.65 -12.04
CA ALA A 122 -17.67 -31.83 -12.34
C ALA A 122 -16.81 -31.47 -11.11
N PRO A 123 -16.74 -32.34 -10.08
CA PRO A 123 -16.02 -32.04 -8.83
C PRO A 123 -14.56 -31.62 -9.04
N ALA A 124 -13.88 -32.18 -10.05
CA ALA A 124 -12.51 -31.84 -10.40
C ALA A 124 -12.29 -30.37 -10.77
N THR A 125 -13.30 -29.66 -11.30
CA THR A 125 -13.17 -28.23 -11.64
C THR A 125 -13.14 -27.34 -10.41
N MET A 126 -13.57 -27.83 -9.25
CA MET A 126 -13.55 -27.08 -7.99
C MET A 126 -12.13 -26.61 -7.64
N LEU A 127 -11.12 -27.46 -7.87
CA LEU A 127 -9.71 -27.12 -7.64
C LEU A 127 -9.17 -26.04 -8.59
N GLN A 128 -9.91 -25.72 -9.65
CA GLN A 128 -9.49 -24.76 -10.68
C GLN A 128 -10.24 -23.43 -10.59
N ILE A 129 -11.29 -23.32 -9.77
CA ILE A 129 -12.24 -22.19 -9.79
C ILE A 129 -11.56 -20.83 -9.57
N PHE A 130 -10.47 -20.80 -8.79
CA PHE A 130 -9.71 -19.58 -8.49
C PHE A 130 -8.38 -19.47 -9.24
N LYS A 131 -7.98 -20.48 -10.03
CA LYS A 131 -6.67 -20.52 -10.70
C LYS A 131 -6.51 -19.43 -11.77
N LYS A 132 -7.63 -18.93 -12.31
CA LYS A 132 -7.66 -17.88 -13.35
C LYS A 132 -8.06 -16.50 -12.81
N MET A 133 -8.35 -16.38 -11.52
CA MET A 133 -8.57 -15.06 -10.91
C MET A 133 -7.21 -14.42 -10.64
N PRO A 134 -6.96 -13.18 -11.09
CA PRO A 134 -5.81 -12.43 -10.62
C PRO A 134 -5.96 -12.28 -9.10
N GLN A 135 -5.05 -12.90 -8.35
CA GLN A 135 -5.06 -12.89 -6.90
C GLN A 135 -4.94 -11.44 -6.40
N ALA A 136 -6.01 -10.90 -5.81
CA ALA A 136 -5.91 -9.69 -5.03
C ALA A 136 -5.19 -10.03 -3.72
N ASN A 137 -3.92 -9.65 -3.61
CA ASN A 137 -3.15 -9.53 -2.37
C ASN A 137 -3.26 -10.68 -1.34
N ASP A 138 -2.68 -11.84 -1.64
CA ASP A 138 -2.33 -12.85 -0.62
C ASP A 138 -0.88 -12.64 -0.14
N LYS A 139 -0.66 -11.68 0.76
CA LYS A 139 0.65 -11.42 1.41
C LYS A 139 0.57 -11.27 2.93
N THR A 140 -0.44 -11.85 3.57
CA THR A 140 -0.46 -11.98 5.04
C THR A 140 -0.12 -13.42 5.40
N ASN A 141 1.10 -13.64 5.92
CA ASN A 141 1.73 -14.92 6.28
C ASN A 141 2.25 -15.81 5.13
N LYS A 142 3.38 -15.41 4.52
CA LYS A 142 4.31 -16.39 3.96
C LYS A 142 5.73 -16.10 4.41
N THR A 143 6.34 -17.08 5.07
CA THR A 143 7.79 -17.25 5.12
C THR A 143 8.29 -17.13 3.68
N VAL A 144 8.96 -16.02 3.37
CA VAL A 144 9.39 -15.71 2.00
C VAL A 144 10.43 -16.74 1.61
N THR A 145 10.07 -17.66 0.74
CA THR A 145 11.05 -18.60 0.18
C THR A 145 11.93 -17.84 -0.81
N THR A 146 13.20 -18.22 -0.92
CA THR A 146 14.15 -17.58 -1.86
C THR A 146 13.63 -17.56 -3.30
N MET A 147 12.86 -18.59 -3.69
CA MET A 147 12.27 -18.70 -5.04
C MET A 147 11.19 -17.63 -5.28
N ASP A 148 10.38 -17.30 -4.27
CA ASP A 148 9.36 -16.24 -4.35
C ASP A 148 10.01 -14.86 -4.57
N ARG A 149 11.07 -14.54 -3.82
CA ARG A 149 11.82 -13.30 -3.96
C ARG A 149 12.40 -13.11 -5.38
N ILE A 150 12.93 -14.17 -5.97
CA ILE A 150 13.54 -14.12 -7.31
C ILE A 150 12.48 -13.89 -8.40
N ASN A 151 11.36 -14.60 -8.34
CA ASN A 151 10.30 -14.47 -9.34
C ASN A 151 9.68 -13.07 -9.30
N VAL A 152 9.34 -12.58 -8.10
CA VAL A 152 8.80 -11.22 -7.91
C VAL A 152 9.79 -10.16 -8.39
N CYS A 153 11.09 -10.34 -8.12
CA CYS A 153 12.14 -9.46 -8.64
C CYS A 153 12.10 -9.37 -10.17
N LYS A 154 12.07 -10.52 -10.86
CA LYS A 154 12.05 -10.58 -12.32
C LYS A 154 10.80 -9.95 -12.91
N GLU A 155 9.63 -10.23 -12.34
CA GLU A 155 8.34 -9.67 -12.79
C GLU A 155 8.29 -8.15 -12.64
N ASN A 156 8.67 -7.63 -11.46
CA ASN A 156 8.68 -6.19 -11.20
C ASN A 156 9.70 -5.47 -12.09
N PHE A 157 10.91 -6.03 -12.24
CA PHE A 157 11.93 -5.43 -13.10
C PHE A 157 11.51 -5.40 -14.57
N ALA A 158 10.93 -6.50 -15.08
CA ALA A 158 10.43 -6.54 -16.45
C ALA A 158 9.30 -5.53 -16.68
N THR A 159 8.41 -5.37 -15.70
CA THR A 159 7.32 -4.39 -15.75
C THR A 159 7.84 -2.95 -15.80
N LEU A 160 8.87 -2.64 -15.01
CA LEU A 160 9.41 -1.28 -14.89
C LEU A 160 10.35 -0.93 -16.04
N PHE A 161 11.29 -1.82 -16.38
CA PHE A 161 12.41 -1.52 -17.26
C PHE A 161 12.36 -2.24 -18.60
N GLU A 162 11.32 -3.06 -18.86
CA GLU A 162 11.16 -3.86 -20.08
C GLU A 162 12.39 -4.74 -20.40
N GLY A 163 13.09 -5.17 -19.35
CA GLY A 163 14.36 -5.90 -19.43
C GLY A 163 14.39 -7.17 -18.59
N GLU A 164 15.52 -7.88 -18.64
CA GLU A 164 15.75 -9.10 -17.88
C GLU A 164 16.60 -8.83 -16.63
N ALA A 165 16.02 -9.05 -15.45
CA ALA A 165 16.74 -9.02 -14.17
C ALA A 165 17.57 -10.29 -13.94
N LEU A 166 18.61 -10.18 -13.11
CA LEU A 166 19.45 -11.30 -12.66
C LEU A 166 20.08 -12.07 -13.82
N ASN A 167 20.54 -11.34 -14.85
CA ASN A 167 21.06 -11.91 -16.09
C ASN A 167 22.58 -12.24 -16.05
N GLY A 168 23.25 -11.94 -14.93
CA GLY A 168 24.68 -12.21 -14.72
C GLY A 168 25.63 -11.39 -15.60
N LYS A 169 25.13 -10.37 -16.32
CA LYS A 169 25.92 -9.48 -17.18
C LYS A 169 26.37 -8.23 -16.43
N GLY A 170 27.32 -7.50 -17.02
CA GLY A 170 27.88 -6.28 -16.45
C GLY A 170 29.23 -6.52 -15.76
N THR A 171 29.76 -5.48 -15.11
CA THR A 171 31.05 -5.54 -14.41
C THR A 171 30.93 -6.10 -13.00
N ASP A 172 29.75 -5.97 -12.36
CA ASP A 172 29.52 -6.31 -10.95
C ASP A 172 28.22 -7.11 -10.76
N PRO A 173 28.10 -8.32 -11.35
CA PRO A 173 26.84 -9.06 -11.39
C PRO A 173 26.31 -9.46 -10.01
N GLU A 174 27.18 -9.78 -9.05
CA GLU A 174 26.76 -10.10 -7.68
C GLU A 174 26.11 -8.90 -6.98
N MET A 175 26.69 -7.71 -7.15
CA MET A 175 26.13 -6.47 -6.59
C MET A 175 24.78 -6.14 -7.23
N MET A 176 24.67 -6.29 -8.55
CA MET A 176 23.40 -6.11 -9.27
C MET A 176 22.33 -7.09 -8.79
N ASP A 177 22.72 -8.33 -8.51
CA ASP A 177 21.85 -9.36 -7.95
C ASP A 177 21.31 -8.93 -6.58
N ILE A 178 22.19 -8.52 -5.66
CA ILE A 178 21.80 -8.05 -4.32
C ILE A 178 20.84 -6.87 -4.44
N LEU A 179 21.19 -5.87 -5.26
CA LEU A 179 20.39 -4.67 -5.50
C LEU A 179 19.01 -5.02 -6.04
N GLN A 180 18.94 -5.80 -7.13
CA GLN A 180 17.67 -6.11 -7.79
C GLN A 180 16.78 -6.96 -6.90
N LYS A 181 17.32 -8.00 -6.25
CA LYS A 181 16.55 -8.85 -5.34
C LYS A 181 16.04 -8.08 -4.12
N TYR A 182 16.77 -7.08 -3.63
CA TYR A 182 16.32 -6.24 -2.52
C TYR A 182 15.24 -5.25 -2.95
N ILE A 183 15.51 -4.45 -3.99
CA ILE A 183 14.56 -3.44 -4.48
C ILE A 183 13.30 -4.13 -5.02
N PHE A 184 13.44 -4.90 -6.09
CA PHE A 184 12.30 -5.43 -6.84
C PHE A 184 11.72 -6.71 -6.22
N GLY A 185 12.50 -7.47 -5.46
CA GLY A 185 12.04 -8.70 -4.80
C GLY A 185 11.49 -8.52 -3.38
N GLU A 186 11.83 -7.44 -2.68
CA GLU A 186 11.43 -7.24 -1.27
C GLU A 186 10.75 -5.91 -1.03
N VAL A 187 11.37 -4.79 -1.40
CA VAL A 187 10.81 -3.46 -1.14
C VAL A 187 9.50 -3.25 -1.89
N PHE A 188 9.46 -3.61 -3.19
CA PHE A 188 8.25 -3.47 -4.02
C PHE A 188 7.07 -4.35 -3.59
N ARG A 189 7.27 -5.37 -2.74
CA ARG A 189 6.20 -6.18 -2.18
C ARG A 189 5.78 -5.79 -0.76
N THR A 190 6.47 -4.83 -0.14
CA THR A 190 6.24 -4.46 1.25
C THR A 190 5.27 -3.30 1.34
N GLY A 191 4.17 -3.50 2.07
CA GLY A 191 3.07 -2.54 2.20
C GLY A 191 2.18 -2.42 0.95
N ASN A 192 1.01 -1.82 1.12
CA ASN A 192 -0.04 -1.75 0.10
C ASN A 192 -0.06 -0.40 -0.65
N ILE A 193 1.05 -0.05 -1.31
CA ILE A 193 1.14 1.08 -2.24
C ILE A 193 1.39 0.59 -3.67
N ASP A 194 0.74 1.24 -4.65
CA ASP A 194 0.79 0.84 -6.06
C ASP A 194 2.11 1.19 -6.74
N MET A 195 2.31 0.65 -7.94
CA MET A 195 3.54 0.80 -8.72
C MET A 195 3.80 2.27 -9.12
N LYS A 196 2.73 3.02 -9.43
CA LYS A 196 2.81 4.46 -9.75
C LYS A 196 3.36 5.25 -8.57
N THR A 197 2.82 5.02 -7.38
CA THR A 197 3.23 5.68 -6.15
C THR A 197 4.68 5.34 -5.81
N ARG A 198 5.07 4.07 -5.95
CA ARG A 198 6.46 3.63 -5.72
C ARG A 198 7.45 4.36 -6.62
N GLU A 199 7.16 4.46 -7.91
CA GLU A 199 8.06 5.14 -8.84
C GLU A 199 8.06 6.66 -8.66
N LEU A 200 6.94 7.28 -8.30
CA LEU A 200 6.93 8.70 -7.92
C LEU A 200 7.79 8.95 -6.68
N ILE A 201 7.71 8.09 -5.65
CA ILE A 201 8.57 8.15 -4.46
C ILE A 201 10.04 8.03 -4.88
N THR A 202 10.38 7.00 -5.67
CA THR A 202 11.73 6.80 -6.17
C THR A 202 12.25 8.04 -6.91
N CYS A 203 11.45 8.64 -7.78
CA CYS A 203 11.83 9.82 -8.54
C CYS A 203 12.12 11.03 -7.63
N VAL A 204 11.27 11.32 -6.64
CA VAL A 204 11.51 12.47 -5.74
C VAL A 204 12.72 12.24 -4.82
N VAL A 205 12.97 10.99 -4.40
CA VAL A 205 14.15 10.61 -3.61
C VAL A 205 15.44 10.81 -4.43
N LEU A 206 15.48 10.29 -5.66
CA LEU A 206 16.63 10.44 -6.57
C LEU A 206 16.87 11.90 -6.96
N ALA A 207 15.80 12.68 -7.17
CA ALA A 207 15.88 14.12 -7.39
C ALA A 207 16.47 14.84 -6.16
N THR A 208 16.04 14.49 -4.96
CA THR A 208 16.56 15.08 -3.71
C THR A 208 18.05 14.80 -3.53
N MET A 209 18.48 13.58 -3.84
CA MET A 209 19.87 13.13 -3.77
C MET A 209 20.74 13.56 -4.96
N GLN A 210 20.15 14.17 -6.01
CA GLN A 210 20.80 14.52 -7.26
C GLN A 210 21.44 13.33 -8.01
N GLN A 211 20.83 12.14 -7.91
CA GLN A 211 21.25 10.94 -8.65
C GLN A 211 20.58 10.92 -10.03
N LEU A 212 21.00 11.85 -10.91
CA LEU A 212 20.30 12.17 -12.16
C LEU A 212 20.24 11.01 -13.18
N PRO A 213 21.28 10.18 -13.38
CA PRO A 213 21.18 9.04 -14.29
C PRO A 213 20.11 8.03 -13.86
N GLN A 214 20.04 7.74 -12.56
CA GLN A 214 19.03 6.87 -11.98
C GLN A 214 17.64 7.53 -12.05
N LEU A 215 17.54 8.84 -11.80
CA LEU A 215 16.29 9.58 -11.99
C LEU A 215 15.78 9.46 -13.43
N ALA A 216 16.66 9.56 -14.43
CA ALA A 216 16.28 9.39 -15.83
C ALA A 216 15.75 7.97 -16.10
N ALA A 217 16.44 6.93 -15.61
CA ALA A 217 15.98 5.55 -15.73
C ALA A 217 14.61 5.32 -15.05
N HIS A 218 14.43 5.82 -13.83
CA HIS A 218 13.17 5.69 -13.09
C HIS A 218 12.06 6.60 -13.62
N SER A 219 12.39 7.69 -14.31
CA SER A 219 11.40 8.49 -15.05
C SER A 219 10.81 7.69 -16.21
N ALA A 220 11.64 6.93 -16.93
CA ALA A 220 11.17 6.02 -17.97
C ALA A 220 10.32 4.89 -17.38
N ALA A 221 10.76 4.30 -16.25
CA ALA A 221 10.00 3.26 -15.56
C ALA A 221 8.65 3.75 -15.02
N ALA A 222 8.60 4.96 -14.44
CA ALA A 222 7.36 5.61 -13.99
C ALA A 222 6.34 5.70 -15.13
N LEU A 223 6.78 6.13 -16.32
CA LEU A 223 5.93 6.22 -17.51
C LEU A 223 5.43 4.84 -17.97
N ASN A 224 6.25 3.78 -17.86
CA ASN A 224 5.86 2.41 -18.22
C ASN A 224 4.74 1.88 -17.33
N VAL A 225 4.68 2.30 -16.07
CA VAL A 225 3.67 1.87 -15.10
C VAL A 225 2.49 2.83 -14.97
N GLY A 226 2.36 3.78 -15.91
CA GLY A 226 1.19 4.64 -16.05
C GLY A 226 1.23 5.94 -15.25
N VAL A 227 2.39 6.36 -14.74
CA VAL A 227 2.58 7.75 -14.32
C VAL A 227 2.56 8.64 -15.57
N THR A 228 1.75 9.69 -15.54
CA THR A 228 1.66 10.63 -16.66
C THR A 228 2.83 11.63 -16.64
N PRO A 229 3.18 12.25 -17.78
CA PRO A 229 4.19 13.31 -17.80
C PRO A 229 3.83 14.53 -16.94
N ILE A 230 2.52 14.75 -16.69
CA ILE A 230 2.04 15.78 -15.77
C ILE A 230 2.31 15.37 -14.32
N GLU A 231 1.87 14.18 -13.89
CA GLU A 231 2.12 13.68 -12.53
C GLU A 231 3.62 13.67 -12.18
N LEU A 232 4.47 13.19 -13.09
CA LEU A 232 5.92 13.14 -12.86
C LEU A 232 6.53 14.54 -12.73
N ARG A 233 6.14 15.49 -13.59
CA ARG A 233 6.63 16.88 -13.49
C ARG A 233 6.17 17.54 -12.20
N GLU A 234 4.92 17.36 -11.83
CA GLU A 234 4.35 17.94 -10.61
C GLU A 234 5.00 17.36 -9.35
N ALA A 235 5.39 16.09 -9.37
CA ALA A 235 6.18 15.46 -8.30
C ALA A 235 7.56 16.11 -8.14
N ILE A 236 8.23 16.46 -9.25
CA ILE A 236 9.52 17.17 -9.22
C ILE A 236 9.36 18.65 -8.87
N TYR A 237 8.34 19.35 -9.38
CA TYR A 237 8.09 20.76 -9.09
C TYR A 237 7.95 21.04 -7.60
N GLN A 238 7.16 20.25 -6.88
CA GLN A 238 6.98 20.46 -5.44
C GLN A 238 8.27 20.27 -4.62
N CYS A 239 9.29 19.58 -5.17
CA CYS A 239 10.57 19.47 -4.49
C CYS A 239 11.26 20.83 -4.34
N ALA A 240 10.96 21.82 -5.20
CA ALA A 240 11.62 23.13 -5.23
C ALA A 240 11.66 23.83 -3.87
N SER A 241 10.57 23.78 -3.11
CA SER A 241 10.49 24.41 -1.78
C SER A 241 11.36 23.73 -0.73
N ASN A 242 11.63 22.43 -0.88
CA ASN A 242 12.38 21.63 0.10
C ASN A 242 13.85 21.52 -0.27
N ILE A 243 14.17 21.24 -1.55
CA ILE A 243 15.53 20.97 -2.01
C ILE A 243 16.17 22.15 -2.75
N GLY A 244 15.41 23.22 -2.99
CA GLY A 244 15.83 24.42 -3.71
C GLY A 244 15.74 24.30 -5.23
N PHE A 245 15.72 25.46 -5.91
CA PHE A 245 15.60 25.55 -7.36
C PHE A 245 16.75 24.88 -8.13
N PRO A 246 18.05 25.03 -7.78
CA PRO A 246 19.12 24.44 -8.60
C PRO A 246 18.99 22.91 -8.74
N LYS A 247 18.75 22.22 -7.61
CA LYS A 247 18.54 20.77 -7.59
C LYS A 247 17.28 20.36 -8.36
N THR A 248 16.22 21.14 -8.24
CA THR A 248 14.95 20.89 -8.95
C THR A 248 15.10 21.09 -10.46
N LEU A 249 15.81 22.13 -10.90
CA LEU A 249 16.08 22.39 -12.32
C LEU A 249 16.94 21.28 -12.95
N ASN A 250 17.93 20.77 -12.23
CA ASN A 250 18.71 19.60 -12.66
C ASN A 250 17.81 18.36 -12.84
N ALA A 251 16.94 18.09 -11.86
CA ALA A 251 15.99 16.99 -11.93
C ALA A 251 15.01 17.16 -13.10
N LEU A 252 14.52 18.38 -13.35
CA LEU A 252 13.67 18.69 -14.49
C LEU A 252 14.37 18.46 -15.82
N SER A 253 15.64 18.84 -15.94
CA SER A 253 16.43 18.54 -17.14
C SER A 253 16.52 17.02 -17.38
N ALA A 254 16.72 16.23 -16.33
CA ALA A 254 16.79 14.78 -16.44
C ALA A 254 15.45 14.18 -16.92
N ILE A 255 14.32 14.54 -16.31
CA ILE A 255 13.01 14.01 -16.74
C ILE A 255 12.60 14.50 -18.13
N ASN A 256 12.93 15.75 -18.48
CA ASN A 256 12.60 16.32 -19.80
C ASN A 256 13.35 15.57 -20.92
N SER A 257 14.60 15.18 -20.68
CA SER A 257 15.35 14.36 -21.65
C SER A 257 14.64 13.04 -21.96
N ILE A 258 13.97 12.44 -20.97
CA ILE A 258 13.18 11.20 -21.16
C ILE A 258 11.87 11.48 -21.90
N PHE A 259 11.22 12.61 -21.62
CA PHE A 259 10.04 13.05 -22.38
C PHE A 259 10.38 13.22 -23.87
N GLU A 260 11.46 13.92 -24.18
CA GLU A 260 11.94 14.12 -25.56
C GLU A 260 12.29 12.80 -26.24
N GLN A 261 13.02 11.90 -25.57
CA GLN A 261 13.34 10.55 -26.08
C GLN A 261 12.10 9.72 -26.39
N ARG A 262 11.01 9.91 -25.63
CA ARG A 262 9.71 9.25 -25.85
C ARG A 262 8.77 10.00 -26.78
N GLY A 263 9.23 11.08 -27.42
CA GLY A 263 8.42 11.88 -28.34
C GLY A 263 7.30 12.68 -27.66
N ILE A 264 7.37 12.86 -26.34
CA ILE A 264 6.43 13.70 -25.58
C ILE A 264 6.80 15.17 -25.80
N LYS A 265 5.89 15.93 -26.40
CA LYS A 265 6.12 17.34 -26.75
C LYS A 265 6.16 18.23 -25.51
N LEU A 266 7.20 19.06 -25.41
CA LEU A 266 7.33 20.15 -24.45
C LEU A 266 6.98 21.51 -25.11
N PRO A 267 6.46 22.51 -24.37
CA PRO A 267 6.06 22.43 -22.98
C PRO A 267 4.77 21.61 -22.81
N LEU A 268 4.67 20.91 -21.69
CA LEU A 268 3.45 20.23 -21.29
C LEU A 268 2.42 21.26 -20.75
N GLU A 269 1.15 20.85 -20.63
CA GLU A 269 0.06 21.71 -20.18
C GLU A 269 0.33 22.37 -18.82
N ASN A 270 -0.11 23.62 -18.67
CA ASN A 270 -0.01 24.39 -17.43
C ASN A 270 -1.02 23.87 -16.39
N GLN A 271 -0.56 23.66 -15.15
CA GLN A 271 -1.36 23.15 -14.03
C GLN A 271 -1.54 24.18 -12.90
N ALA A 272 -1.16 25.45 -13.13
CA ALA A 272 -1.37 26.52 -12.16
C ALA A 272 -2.87 26.74 -11.89
N THR A 273 -3.22 26.91 -10.63
CA THR A 273 -4.60 27.17 -10.17
C THR A 273 -4.71 28.52 -9.43
N THR A 274 -3.62 29.28 -9.38
CA THR A 274 -3.47 30.58 -8.73
C THR A 274 -3.09 31.67 -9.74
N THR A 275 -3.22 32.91 -9.32
CA THR A 275 -2.78 34.16 -9.93
C THR A 275 -1.93 34.92 -8.92
N GLU A 276 -1.20 35.95 -9.37
CA GLU A 276 -0.44 36.83 -8.46
C GLU A 276 -1.32 37.47 -7.37
N ALA A 277 -2.61 37.69 -7.65
CA ALA A 277 -3.54 38.31 -6.72
C ALA A 277 -4.07 37.36 -5.63
N ASP A 278 -4.12 36.04 -5.89
CA ASP A 278 -4.79 35.07 -5.00
C ASP A 278 -3.88 33.94 -4.48
N ARG A 279 -2.60 33.89 -4.90
CA ARG A 279 -1.64 32.85 -4.47
C ARG A 279 -1.44 32.79 -2.96
N TYR A 280 -1.46 33.95 -2.28
CA TYR A 280 -1.37 34.00 -0.82
C TYR A 280 -2.60 33.36 -0.17
N GLU A 281 -3.80 33.79 -0.55
CA GLU A 281 -5.05 33.32 0.05
C GLU A 281 -5.24 31.82 -0.14
N LYS A 282 -5.04 31.33 -1.37
CA LYS A 282 -5.15 29.90 -1.69
C LYS A 282 -4.07 29.07 -1.01
N GLY A 283 -2.83 29.57 -0.96
CA GLY A 283 -1.75 28.93 -0.23
C GLY A 283 -2.03 28.84 1.28
N TYR A 284 -2.51 29.94 1.86
CA TYR A 284 -2.86 30.01 3.28
C TYR A 284 -3.95 29.01 3.67
N ALA A 285 -4.96 28.80 2.81
CA ALA A 285 -6.01 27.81 3.05
C ALA A 285 -5.43 26.38 3.19
N ILE A 286 -4.48 25.99 2.33
CA ILE A 286 -3.79 24.69 2.41
C ILE A 286 -2.90 24.62 3.66
N GLN A 287 -2.12 25.68 3.92
CA GLN A 287 -1.23 25.75 5.07
C GLN A 287 -1.99 25.61 6.39
N GLN A 288 -3.09 26.33 6.57
CA GLN A 288 -3.89 26.30 7.79
C GLN A 288 -4.47 24.91 8.06
N LEU A 289 -5.02 24.25 7.04
CA LEU A 289 -5.57 22.91 7.16
C LEU A 289 -4.57 21.89 7.73
N ARG A 290 -3.29 22.03 7.35
CA ARG A 290 -2.24 21.04 7.66
C ARG A 290 -1.46 21.38 8.91
N TYR A 291 -1.01 22.64 8.99
CA TYR A 291 0.02 23.09 9.91
C TYR A 291 -0.46 24.16 10.90
N GLY A 292 -1.63 24.78 10.67
CA GLY A 292 -2.13 25.85 11.54
C GLY A 292 -1.15 27.02 11.67
N THR A 293 -0.82 27.41 12.91
CA THR A 293 0.07 28.57 13.20
C THR A 293 1.53 28.21 13.46
N CYS A 294 1.92 26.93 13.44
CA CYS A 294 3.24 26.49 13.93
C CYS A 294 4.42 27.16 13.21
N ILE A 295 4.27 27.46 11.92
CA ILE A 295 5.28 28.16 11.11
C ILE A 295 5.52 29.58 11.63
N LYS A 296 4.45 30.32 11.96
CA LYS A 296 4.57 31.69 12.48
C LYS A 296 5.29 31.67 13.82
N ASP A 297 5.03 30.66 14.65
CA ASP A 297 5.70 30.48 15.93
C ASP A 297 7.19 30.16 15.79
N MET A 298 7.57 29.31 14.82
CA MET A 298 8.97 28.99 14.50
C MET A 298 9.80 30.23 14.09
N LEU A 299 9.17 31.24 13.49
CA LEU A 299 9.87 32.39 12.91
C LEU A 299 9.89 33.63 13.82
N LYS A 300 9.30 33.57 15.02
CA LYS A 300 9.15 34.75 15.92
C LYS A 300 10.45 35.47 16.28
N GLY A 301 11.58 34.75 16.30
CA GLY A 301 12.88 35.31 16.70
C GLY A 301 13.65 36.04 15.60
N LEU A 302 13.11 36.10 14.37
CA LEU A 302 13.80 36.78 13.27
C LEU A 302 13.70 38.32 13.40
N PRO A 303 14.73 39.05 12.95
CA PRO A 303 14.80 40.51 13.08
C PRO A 303 13.79 41.24 12.19
N ASP A 304 13.45 42.47 12.58
CA ASP A 304 12.83 43.54 11.78
C ASP A 304 11.87 43.09 10.67
N GLY A 305 10.73 42.47 11.02
CA GLY A 305 9.68 42.11 10.07
C GLY A 305 10.04 40.99 9.08
N MET A 306 11.28 40.48 9.09
CA MET A 306 11.71 39.38 8.23
C MET A 306 10.97 38.08 8.54
N ASN A 307 10.51 37.91 9.78
CA ASN A 307 9.61 36.82 10.16
C ASN A 307 8.33 36.82 9.31
N GLU A 308 7.73 37.99 9.09
CA GLU A 308 6.51 38.13 8.29
C GLU A 308 6.81 37.92 6.81
N GLU A 309 7.93 38.43 6.31
CA GLU A 309 8.35 38.20 4.93
C GLU A 309 8.59 36.72 4.62
N VAL A 310 9.36 36.02 5.46
CA VAL A 310 9.65 34.59 5.27
C VAL A 310 8.38 33.75 5.41
N ALA A 311 7.51 34.09 6.36
CA ALA A 311 6.21 33.43 6.49
C ALA A 311 5.34 33.64 5.24
N ARG A 312 5.32 34.85 4.68
CA ARG A 312 4.64 35.15 3.41
C ARG A 312 5.26 34.35 2.25
N TYR A 313 6.59 34.32 2.10
CA TYR A 313 7.25 33.57 1.04
C TYR A 313 6.90 32.08 1.09
N LEU A 314 6.89 31.48 2.28
CA LEU A 314 6.48 30.08 2.41
C LEU A 314 5.00 29.90 2.01
N THR A 315 4.12 30.80 2.49
CA THR A 315 2.68 30.76 2.18
C THR A 315 2.45 30.84 0.67
N GLU A 316 3.06 31.83 0.02
CA GLU A 316 2.84 32.09 -1.40
C GLU A 316 3.56 31.08 -2.30
N VAL A 317 4.84 30.80 -2.04
CA VAL A 317 5.64 29.96 -2.94
C VAL A 317 5.36 28.50 -2.69
N HIS A 318 5.56 28.01 -1.46
CA HIS A 318 5.39 26.57 -1.20
C HIS A 318 3.92 26.17 -1.31
N PHE A 319 3.02 26.85 -0.58
CA PHE A 319 1.62 26.45 -0.60
C PHE A 319 0.88 26.97 -1.82
N GLY A 320 1.01 28.26 -2.15
CA GLY A 320 0.37 28.89 -3.30
C GLY A 320 0.88 28.34 -4.63
N ASP A 321 2.12 28.62 -5.01
CA ASP A 321 2.62 28.31 -6.36
C ASP A 321 2.79 26.81 -6.63
N PHE A 322 3.10 26.00 -5.61
CA PHE A 322 3.38 24.56 -5.78
C PHE A 322 2.28 23.64 -5.28
N GLN A 323 1.78 23.78 -4.04
CA GLN A 323 0.83 22.80 -3.47
C GLN A 323 -0.60 22.95 -3.99
N THR A 324 -1.02 24.13 -4.49
CA THR A 324 -2.36 24.30 -5.10
C THR A 324 -2.46 23.73 -6.52
N ARG A 325 -1.32 23.42 -7.17
CA ARG A 325 -1.28 23.03 -8.58
C ARG A 325 -2.06 21.74 -8.82
N ALA A 326 -2.74 21.67 -9.96
CA ALA A 326 -3.38 20.45 -10.45
C ALA A 326 -2.34 19.38 -10.82
N GLY A 327 -2.80 18.22 -11.30
CA GLY A 327 -1.94 17.14 -11.80
C GLY A 327 -1.46 16.13 -10.73
N LEU A 328 -1.51 16.49 -9.45
CA LEU A 328 -1.37 15.55 -8.32
C LEU A 328 -2.34 15.92 -7.22
N ASP A 329 -2.99 14.92 -6.62
CA ASP A 329 -3.84 15.11 -5.45
C ASP A 329 -3.03 15.41 -4.18
N LEU A 330 -3.70 15.98 -3.17
CA LEU A 330 -3.06 16.42 -1.94
C LEU A 330 -2.48 15.27 -1.11
N LYS A 331 -3.10 14.07 -1.12
CA LYS A 331 -2.58 12.89 -0.39
C LYS A 331 -1.25 12.44 -0.99
N THR A 332 -1.18 12.37 -2.31
CA THR A 332 0.06 12.01 -3.03
C THR A 332 1.14 13.07 -2.85
N ARG A 333 0.82 14.36 -3.01
CA ARG A 333 1.78 15.45 -2.77
C ARG A 333 2.40 15.37 -1.39
N GLU A 334 1.56 15.11 -0.39
CA GLU A 334 2.02 15.10 1.00
C GLU A 334 2.82 13.85 1.38
N LEU A 335 2.47 12.70 0.80
CA LEU A 335 3.26 11.48 0.94
C LEU A 335 4.66 11.66 0.32
N LEU A 336 4.73 12.23 -0.88
CA LEU A 336 6.00 12.50 -1.57
C LEU A 336 6.85 13.52 -0.81
N SER A 337 6.23 14.56 -0.23
CA SER A 337 6.94 15.54 0.60
C SER A 337 7.55 14.88 1.84
N TYR A 338 6.84 13.94 2.48
CA TYR A 338 7.41 13.16 3.58
C TYR A 338 8.62 12.33 3.16
N CYS A 339 8.61 11.74 1.96
CA CYS A 339 9.78 11.05 1.39
C CYS A 339 10.96 11.99 1.14
N VAL A 340 10.71 13.22 0.69
CA VAL A 340 11.76 14.24 0.50
C VAL A 340 12.39 14.64 1.84
N ILE A 341 11.58 14.95 2.86
CA ILE A 341 12.04 15.29 4.22
C ILE A 341 12.82 14.12 4.85
N THR A 342 12.33 12.89 4.66
CA THR A 342 13.04 11.67 5.06
C THR A 342 14.41 11.57 4.38
N THR A 343 14.47 11.81 3.07
CA THR A 343 15.72 11.76 2.29
C THR A 343 16.72 12.83 2.70
N MET A 344 16.24 14.01 3.09
CA MET A 344 17.08 15.10 3.59
C MET A 344 17.60 14.87 5.02
N GLY A 345 17.07 13.88 5.75
CA GLY A 345 17.43 13.65 7.16
C GLY A 345 16.95 14.76 8.10
N MET A 346 15.81 15.37 7.78
CA MET A 346 15.22 16.49 8.52
C MET A 346 14.42 15.99 9.73
N ASP A 347 15.14 15.46 10.73
CA ASP A 347 14.57 14.69 11.84
C ASP A 347 13.50 15.46 12.63
N GLU A 348 13.72 16.75 12.88
CA GLU A 348 12.79 17.61 13.64
C GLU A 348 11.45 17.82 12.92
N GLN A 349 11.44 17.74 11.59
CA GLN A 349 10.26 17.98 10.76
C GLN A 349 9.48 16.69 10.45
N LEU A 350 10.08 15.51 10.66
CA LEU A 350 9.43 14.23 10.36
C LEU A 350 8.08 14.07 11.08
N ARG A 351 8.03 14.41 12.37
CA ARG A 351 6.77 14.31 13.14
C ARG A 351 5.68 15.21 12.58
N LEU A 352 6.03 16.44 12.19
CA LEU A 352 5.10 17.41 11.64
C LEU A 352 4.48 16.92 10.31
N TYR A 353 5.30 16.39 9.40
CA TYR A 353 4.82 15.85 8.12
C TYR A 353 4.06 14.53 8.28
N LEU A 354 4.43 13.69 9.26
CA LEU A 354 3.66 12.49 9.62
C LEU A 354 2.24 12.88 10.05
N GLU A 355 2.11 13.80 11.00
CA GLU A 355 0.81 14.27 11.49
C GLU A 355 -0.04 14.91 10.37
N SER A 356 0.58 15.68 9.49
CA SER A 356 -0.08 16.28 8.33
C SER A 356 -0.56 15.23 7.32
N ASN A 357 0.24 14.19 7.03
CA ASN A 357 -0.17 13.05 6.20
C ASN A 357 -1.42 12.35 6.77
N LEU A 358 -1.44 12.11 8.08
CA LEU A 358 -2.57 11.46 8.75
C LEU A 358 -3.84 12.33 8.69
N LYS A 359 -3.72 13.64 8.92
CA LYS A 359 -4.84 14.59 8.81
C LYS A 359 -5.45 14.63 7.39
N ILE A 360 -4.61 14.55 6.36
CA ILE A 360 -5.05 14.53 4.96
C ILE A 360 -5.61 13.14 4.56
N GLY A 361 -5.40 12.12 5.40
CA GLY A 361 -6.02 10.80 5.27
C GLY A 361 -5.14 9.73 4.61
N ASN A 362 -3.81 9.89 4.64
CA ASN A 362 -2.90 8.77 4.41
C ASN A 362 -2.88 7.87 5.65
N SER A 363 -2.78 6.55 5.47
CA SER A 363 -2.68 5.61 6.59
C SER A 363 -1.24 5.50 7.11
N ILE A 364 -1.07 5.16 8.38
CA ILE A 364 0.25 4.81 8.96
C ILE A 364 0.94 3.73 8.11
N GLU A 365 0.18 2.74 7.63
CA GLU A 365 0.69 1.67 6.76
C GLU A 365 1.28 2.22 5.45
N ASN A 366 0.56 3.11 4.75
CA ASN A 366 1.03 3.67 3.48
C ASN A 366 2.26 4.56 3.68
N ILE A 367 2.29 5.34 4.76
CA ILE A 367 3.45 6.19 5.11
C ILE A 367 4.66 5.31 5.43
N THR A 368 4.47 4.21 6.17
CA THR A 368 5.51 3.24 6.48
C THR A 368 6.05 2.58 5.20
N ALA A 369 5.15 2.14 4.31
CA ALA A 369 5.51 1.56 3.01
C ALA A 369 6.32 2.54 2.16
N ALA A 370 5.98 3.83 2.19
CA ALA A 370 6.70 4.87 1.47
C ALA A 370 8.12 5.09 2.02
N VAL A 371 8.33 5.04 3.34
CA VAL A 371 9.68 5.09 3.93
C VAL A 371 10.49 3.84 3.56
N ILE A 372 9.86 2.66 3.55
CA ILE A 372 10.50 1.42 3.08
C ILE A 372 10.90 1.52 1.61
N GLN A 373 10.09 2.17 0.76
CA GLN A 373 10.43 2.45 -0.64
C GLN A 373 11.67 3.37 -0.77
N CYS A 374 11.87 4.31 0.15
CA CYS A 374 13.05 5.19 0.15
C CYS A 374 14.34 4.44 0.53
N MET A 375 14.23 3.38 1.35
CA MET A 375 15.34 2.73 2.04
C MET A 375 16.51 2.26 1.14
N PRO A 376 16.28 1.67 -0.06
CA PRO A 376 17.39 1.27 -0.94
C PRO A 376 18.23 2.43 -1.45
N TYR A 377 17.67 3.63 -1.49
CA TYR A 377 18.31 4.82 -2.04
C TYR A 377 19.01 5.62 -0.95
N ILE A 378 18.38 5.77 0.22
CA ILE A 378 18.87 6.62 1.32
C ILE A 378 19.63 5.85 2.41
N GLY A 379 19.60 4.52 2.36
CA GLY A 379 20.18 3.62 3.34
C GLY A 379 19.33 3.43 4.61
N PHE A 380 19.58 2.31 5.30
CA PHE A 380 18.88 1.94 6.54
C PHE A 380 18.93 3.01 7.64
N PRO A 381 20.07 3.65 7.97
CA PRO A 381 20.13 4.60 9.08
C PRO A 381 19.16 5.78 8.91
N THR A 382 19.08 6.35 7.71
CA THR A 382 18.19 7.47 7.41
C THR A 382 16.72 7.02 7.46
N ALA A 383 16.41 5.85 6.86
CA ALA A 383 15.05 5.30 6.90
C ALA A 383 14.59 4.95 8.33
N PHE A 384 15.49 4.43 9.18
CA PHE A 384 15.19 4.05 10.55
C PHE A 384 14.78 5.23 11.43
N LYS A 385 15.33 6.42 11.18
CA LYS A 385 14.89 7.63 11.90
C LYS A 385 13.42 7.94 11.63
N ALA A 386 13.00 7.91 10.37
CA ALA A 386 11.60 8.11 9.99
C ALA A 386 10.68 6.98 10.49
N LEU A 387 11.11 5.71 10.38
CA LEU A 387 10.36 4.58 10.92
C LEU A 387 10.19 4.66 12.44
N LYS A 388 11.23 5.12 13.15
CA LYS A 388 11.15 5.34 14.59
C LYS A 388 10.12 6.41 14.95
N VAL A 389 10.10 7.54 14.24
CA VAL A 389 9.09 8.59 14.45
C VAL A 389 7.66 8.05 14.23
N ILE A 390 7.45 7.23 13.21
CA ILE A 390 6.16 6.58 12.96
C ILE A 390 5.78 5.63 14.10
N SER A 391 6.72 4.79 14.53
CA SER A 391 6.51 3.83 15.61
C SER A 391 6.19 4.53 16.93
N ASP A 392 6.97 5.54 17.31
CA ASP A 392 6.78 6.29 18.54
C ASP A 392 5.39 6.98 18.53
N TYR A 393 4.99 7.57 17.40
CA TYR A 393 3.66 8.16 17.25
C TYR A 393 2.53 7.14 17.38
N ALA A 394 2.66 5.95 16.78
CA ALA A 394 1.65 4.90 16.87
C ALA A 394 1.44 4.43 18.31
N ILE A 395 2.53 4.23 19.06
CA ILE A 395 2.51 3.83 20.47
C ILE A 395 1.89 4.93 21.35
N GLU A 396 2.14 6.21 21.08
CA GLU A 396 1.53 7.33 21.81
C GLU A 396 -0.01 7.42 21.65
N LYS A 397 -0.57 6.77 20.62
CA LYS A 397 -2.00 6.84 20.27
C LYS A 397 -2.79 5.57 20.62
N GLU A 398 -2.13 4.48 20.97
CA GLU A 398 -2.71 3.30 21.63
C GLU A 398 -2.95 3.58 23.12
#